data_AF-A0A5N5HQR8-F1
#
_entry.id   AF-A0A5N5HQR8-F1
#
_cell.length_a   1.000
_cell.length_b   1.000
_cell.length_c   1.000
_cell.angle_alpha   90.00
_cell.angle_beta   90.00
_cell.angle_gamma   90.00
#
_symmetry.space_group_name_H-M   'P 1'
#
loop_
_entity.id
_entity.type
_entity.pdbx_description
1 polymer ?
#
loop_
_entity_poly.entity_id
_entity_poly.type
_entity_poly.pdbx_seq_one_letter_code
_entity_poly.pdbx_strand_id
1 'polypeptide(L)'
;MSNLRTMCRPHTVFTSFVYCRHQARFSSRVSFRNPNCSPRFPPVSDFARLNWGGSWFRVNQRRTVVRASSWDHPKSPYETLELERDADDDQIKIAYRRLAKFYHPDVYDGRGTLEEGETAEARFIKIQAAYELLMDDEKRGQYDRDNRLNPMKASQAWMEWLIKKRKAFDQRGDMAIAAWQEQQQREMNIRARRLSRSKVDPDEEKRILAREKKASAEYFSSTLKRHTLVLKKRDLMRRKAEEDKKKLIGQLLAAEGLELDTEDEEKR
;
A
#
# COMPACT_ATOMS: atom_id res chain seq x y z
N MET A 1 60.04 14.67 -37.58
CA MET A 1 59.43 14.21 -38.84
C MET A 1 58.00 13.80 -38.54
N SER A 2 57.10 14.58 -39.14
CA SER A 2 55.68 14.37 -39.39
C SER A 2 55.27 12.89 -39.54
N ASN A 3 54.13 12.51 -38.94
CA ASN A 3 52.96 12.08 -39.73
C ASN A 3 51.70 11.98 -38.85
N LEU A 4 50.75 12.85 -39.16
CA LEU A 4 49.34 12.82 -38.79
C LEU A 4 48.67 11.60 -39.43
N ARG A 5 47.85 10.85 -38.67
CA ARG A 5 46.60 10.27 -39.18
C ARG A 5 45.48 10.32 -38.16
N THR A 6 44.50 11.10 -38.56
CA THR A 6 43.16 11.33 -38.05
C THR A 6 42.24 10.13 -38.35
N MET A 7 41.14 10.06 -37.59
CA MET A 7 39.86 9.38 -37.88
C MET A 7 39.80 7.85 -37.76
N CYS A 8 39.09 7.36 -36.72
CA CYS A 8 37.80 6.66 -36.90
C CYS A 8 37.22 6.19 -35.55
N ARG A 9 36.03 6.70 -35.24
CA ARG A 9 35.16 6.31 -34.13
C ARG A 9 34.03 5.49 -34.74
N PRO A 10 33.80 4.21 -34.40
CA PRO A 10 32.56 3.56 -34.78
C PRO A 10 31.51 3.73 -33.68
N HIS A 11 30.40 4.33 -34.11
CA HIS A 11 29.13 4.37 -33.41
C HIS A 11 28.61 2.96 -33.08
N THR A 12 27.93 2.85 -31.94
CA THR A 12 27.05 1.74 -31.59
C THR A 12 25.93 1.63 -32.62
N VAL A 13 25.95 0.57 -33.43
CA VAL A 13 24.85 0.23 -34.33
C VAL A 13 23.85 -0.62 -33.56
N PHE A 14 22.67 -0.04 -33.31
CA PHE A 14 21.48 -0.74 -32.87
C PHE A 14 20.88 -1.39 -34.13
N THR A 15 21.06 -2.69 -34.33
CA THR A 15 20.34 -3.44 -35.36
C THR A 15 19.16 -4.17 -34.74
N SER A 16 18.01 -3.55 -34.91
CA SER A 16 16.73 -4.25 -35.04
C SER A 16 16.83 -5.31 -36.15
N PHE A 17 16.40 -6.53 -35.87
CA PHE A 17 15.84 -7.39 -36.90
C PHE A 17 14.44 -7.80 -36.50
N VAL A 18 13.51 -7.12 -37.15
CA VAL A 18 12.12 -7.53 -37.36
C VAL A 18 12.14 -8.77 -38.27
N TYR A 19 11.51 -9.85 -37.84
CA TYR A 19 10.74 -10.70 -38.75
C TYR A 19 9.31 -10.75 -38.24
N CYS A 20 8.50 -9.83 -38.78
CA CYS A 20 7.06 -9.94 -38.79
C CYS A 20 6.67 -10.50 -40.16
N ARG A 21 5.98 -11.64 -40.19
CA ARG A 21 5.06 -11.93 -41.29
C ARG A 21 3.86 -12.72 -40.80
N HIS A 22 2.87 -11.95 -40.35
CA HIS A 22 1.47 -12.34 -40.40
C HIS A 22 1.09 -12.79 -41.83
N GLN A 23 0.48 -13.96 -41.97
CA GLN A 23 -0.51 -14.22 -43.01
C GLN A 23 -1.88 -14.26 -42.33
N ALA A 24 -2.45 -13.07 -42.14
CA ALA A 24 -3.89 -12.91 -42.00
C ALA A 24 -4.47 -12.88 -43.41
N ARG A 25 -5.41 -13.79 -43.70
CA ARG A 25 -6.20 -13.81 -44.92
C ARG A 25 -7.08 -12.56 -44.95
N PHE A 26 -6.81 -11.63 -45.87
CA PHE A 26 -7.80 -10.67 -46.35
C PHE A 26 -8.27 -11.13 -47.72
N SER A 27 -9.55 -11.47 -47.80
CA SER A 27 -10.29 -11.62 -49.04
C SER A 27 -10.48 -10.23 -49.64
N SER A 28 -9.93 -10.01 -50.83
CA SER A 28 -10.28 -8.87 -51.68
C SER A 28 -11.51 -9.21 -52.52
N ARG A 29 -12.60 -8.43 -52.38
CA ARG A 29 -13.42 -8.10 -53.56
C ARG A 29 -14.23 -6.82 -53.39
N VAL A 30 -13.75 -5.81 -54.11
CA VAL A 30 -14.48 -4.83 -54.95
C VAL A 30 -15.41 -3.84 -54.25
N SER A 31 -14.93 -2.61 -54.19
CA SER A 31 -15.74 -1.39 -54.15
C SER A 31 -16.31 -1.09 -55.54
N PHE A 32 -17.64 -1.09 -55.69
CA PHE A 32 -18.31 -0.28 -56.70
C PHE A 32 -18.76 1.03 -56.05
N ARG A 33 -18.16 2.15 -56.48
CA ARG A 33 -18.73 3.48 -56.23
C ARG A 33 -19.85 3.72 -57.24
N ASN A 34 -21.06 3.96 -56.77
CA ASN A 34 -22.14 4.54 -57.56
C ASN A 34 -22.20 6.05 -57.26
N PRO A 35 -21.99 6.96 -58.23
CA PRO A 35 -22.03 8.39 -58.01
C PRO A 35 -23.43 8.90 -58.31
N ASN A 36 -24.29 8.96 -57.29
CA ASN A 36 -25.45 9.86 -57.23
C ASN A 36 -26.18 9.61 -55.91
N CYS A 37 -25.86 10.41 -54.89
CA CYS A 37 -26.78 10.79 -53.82
C CYS A 37 -26.13 11.87 -52.96
N SER A 38 -26.76 13.05 -52.98
CA SER A 38 -26.38 14.29 -52.33
C SER A 38 -26.58 14.26 -50.81
N PRO A 39 -25.70 14.86 -49.99
CA PRO A 39 -25.98 15.12 -48.59
C PRO A 39 -26.78 16.42 -48.45
N ARG A 40 -27.99 16.32 -47.87
CA ARG A 40 -28.86 17.44 -47.53
C ARG A 40 -28.46 17.97 -46.15
N PHE A 41 -27.85 19.16 -46.11
CA PHE A 41 -27.66 19.98 -44.91
C PHE A 41 -29.03 20.49 -44.39
N PRO A 42 -29.24 20.65 -43.07
CA PRO A 42 -30.15 21.66 -42.55
C PRO A 42 -29.41 22.99 -42.27
N PRO A 43 -30.09 24.13 -42.38
CA PRO A 43 -29.47 25.45 -42.37
C PRO A 43 -29.21 25.97 -40.94
N VAL A 44 -28.12 26.73 -40.80
CA VAL A 44 -27.87 27.63 -39.68
C VAL A 44 -28.33 29.03 -40.07
N SER A 45 -29.14 29.66 -39.22
CA SER A 45 -29.19 31.12 -39.13
C SER A 45 -29.23 31.51 -37.66
N ASP A 46 -28.12 32.09 -37.25
CA ASP A 46 -27.91 33.14 -36.26
C ASP A 46 -29.06 33.48 -35.29
N PHE A 47 -28.79 33.27 -34.00
CA PHE A 47 -28.97 34.35 -33.05
C PHE A 47 -27.88 34.29 -31.97
N ALA A 48 -26.92 35.19 -32.09
CA ALA A 48 -25.99 35.49 -31.01
C ALA A 48 -26.75 36.12 -29.83
N ARG A 49 -26.55 35.59 -28.62
CA ARG A 49 -26.54 36.44 -27.42
C ARG A 49 -25.60 35.85 -26.38
N LEU A 50 -24.58 36.64 -26.07
CA LEU A 50 -23.63 36.44 -24.99
C LEU A 50 -24.34 36.24 -23.64
N ASN A 51 -23.95 35.22 -22.90
CA ASN A 51 -23.85 35.31 -21.45
C ASN A 51 -22.75 34.35 -20.94
N TRP A 52 -21.57 34.90 -20.70
CA TRP A 52 -20.52 34.28 -19.90
C TRP A 52 -20.82 34.57 -18.44
N GLY A 53 -20.93 33.53 -17.60
CA GLY A 53 -20.88 33.70 -16.16
C GLY A 53 -21.53 32.57 -15.36
N GLY A 54 -20.72 31.59 -14.95
CA GLY A 54 -21.05 30.71 -13.84
C GLY A 54 -21.92 29.51 -14.19
N SER A 55 -21.38 28.56 -14.97
CA SER A 55 -21.77 27.17 -14.79
C SER A 55 -21.28 26.76 -13.41
N TRP A 56 -22.14 26.85 -12.41
CA TRP A 56 -21.92 26.22 -11.13
C TRP A 56 -21.72 24.74 -11.42
N PHE A 57 -20.47 24.29 -11.30
CA PHE A 57 -20.14 22.89 -11.28
C PHE A 57 -21.04 22.24 -10.23
N ARG A 58 -22.10 21.57 -10.70
CA ARG A 58 -22.82 20.60 -9.89
C ARG A 58 -21.82 19.47 -9.67
N VAL A 59 -21.00 19.60 -8.62
CA VAL A 59 -20.22 18.50 -8.08
C VAL A 59 -21.23 17.42 -7.78
N ASN A 60 -21.31 16.44 -8.68
CA ASN A 60 -22.02 15.21 -8.41
C ASN A 60 -21.18 14.49 -7.36
N GLN A 61 -21.36 14.89 -6.09
CA GLN A 61 -21.03 14.02 -4.98
C GLN A 61 -21.80 12.74 -5.28
N ARG A 62 -21.09 11.72 -5.75
CA ARG A 62 -21.64 10.38 -5.86
C ARG A 62 -22.01 10.00 -4.44
N ARG A 63 -23.27 10.26 -4.07
CA ARG A 63 -23.89 9.70 -2.89
C ARG A 63 -23.84 8.20 -3.14
N THR A 64 -22.81 7.54 -2.63
CA THR A 64 -22.71 6.09 -2.64
C THR A 64 -23.83 5.64 -1.73
N VAL A 65 -25.01 5.42 -2.30
CA VAL A 65 -26.08 4.68 -1.66
C VAL A 65 -25.50 3.30 -1.42
N VAL A 66 -25.05 3.06 -0.19
CA VAL A 66 -24.64 1.73 0.25
C VAL A 66 -25.85 0.84 -0.04
N ARG A 67 -25.69 -0.16 -0.91
CA ARG A 67 -26.72 -1.17 -1.10
C ARG A 67 -26.85 -1.88 0.25
N ALA A 68 -27.93 -1.62 0.98
CA ALA A 68 -28.21 -2.21 2.30
C ALA A 68 -28.27 -3.75 2.30
N SER A 69 -28.21 -4.38 1.14
CA SER A 69 -28.34 -5.83 0.96
C SER A 69 -27.10 -6.64 1.38
N SER A 70 -25.93 -6.03 1.61
CA SER A 70 -24.75 -6.77 2.09
C SER A 70 -23.89 -5.91 3.02
N TRP A 71 -23.85 -6.29 4.30
CA TRP A 71 -22.95 -5.69 5.29
C TRP A 71 -21.51 -6.18 5.08
N ASP A 72 -20.63 -5.31 4.56
CA ASP A 72 -19.23 -5.63 4.20
C ASP A 72 -18.21 -4.97 5.16
N HIS A 73 -18.55 -4.89 6.46
CA HIS A 73 -17.66 -4.30 7.47
C HIS A 73 -17.17 -5.39 8.45
N PRO A 74 -15.90 -5.34 8.93
CA PRO A 74 -15.37 -6.34 9.86
C PRO A 74 -16.13 -6.37 11.19
N LYS A 75 -16.59 -5.21 11.68
CA LYS A 75 -17.45 -5.11 12.87
C LYS A 75 -18.88 -5.49 12.50
N SER A 76 -19.59 -6.19 13.38
CA SER A 76 -20.99 -6.53 13.14
C SER A 76 -21.90 -5.27 13.19
N PRO A 77 -23.09 -5.27 12.56
CA PRO A 77 -24.02 -4.15 12.64
C PRO A 77 -24.55 -3.96 14.07
N TYR A 78 -24.66 -5.05 14.84
CA TYR A 78 -24.96 -5.01 16.28
C TYR A 78 -23.85 -4.30 17.07
N GLU A 79 -22.58 -4.65 16.84
CA GLU A 79 -21.43 -3.96 17.45
C GLU A 79 -21.34 -2.49 17.05
N THR A 80 -21.66 -2.17 15.79
CA THR A 80 -21.65 -0.79 15.28
C THR A 80 -22.68 0.10 15.98
N LEU A 81 -23.81 -0.48 16.39
CA LEU A 81 -24.84 0.18 17.19
C LEU A 81 -24.64 0.01 18.70
N GLU A 82 -23.55 -0.63 19.14
CA GLU A 82 -23.25 -0.90 20.56
C GLU A 82 -24.35 -1.71 21.26
N LEU A 83 -24.91 -2.69 20.55
CA LEU A 83 -25.99 -3.56 21.01
C LEU A 83 -25.58 -5.03 21.00
N GLU A 84 -26.24 -5.81 21.85
CA GLU A 84 -26.17 -7.27 21.80
C GLU A 84 -27.05 -7.80 20.66
N ARG A 85 -26.78 -9.03 20.24
CA ARG A 85 -27.50 -9.68 19.12
C ARG A 85 -28.98 -9.94 19.43
N ASP A 86 -29.30 -10.08 20.71
CA ASP A 86 -30.65 -10.32 21.22
C ASP A 86 -31.42 -9.01 21.50
N ALA A 87 -30.93 -7.87 21.02
CA ALA A 87 -31.57 -6.57 21.24
C ALA A 87 -32.94 -6.47 20.55
N ASP A 88 -33.89 -5.88 21.27
CA ASP A 88 -35.23 -5.55 20.76
C ASP A 88 -35.20 -4.35 19.80
N ASP A 89 -36.21 -4.25 18.95
CA ASP A 89 -36.34 -3.15 17.97
C ASP A 89 -36.38 -1.77 18.63
N ASP A 90 -36.92 -1.68 19.84
CA ASP A 90 -36.95 -0.43 20.59
C ASP A 90 -35.55 -0.04 21.09
N GLN A 91 -34.73 -1.02 21.47
CA GLN A 91 -33.32 -0.79 21.84
C GLN A 91 -32.52 -0.33 20.61
N ILE A 92 -32.76 -0.94 19.44
CA ILE A 92 -32.15 -0.54 18.15
C ILE A 92 -32.47 0.92 17.83
N LYS A 93 -33.74 1.33 17.96
CA LYS A 93 -34.15 2.72 17.73
C LYS A 93 -33.54 3.69 18.74
N ILE A 94 -33.45 3.30 20.02
CA ILE A 94 -32.84 4.13 21.07
C ILE A 94 -31.34 4.33 20.78
N ALA A 95 -30.62 3.26 20.48
CA ALA A 95 -29.19 3.29 20.18
C ALA A 95 -28.90 4.13 18.92
N TYR A 96 -29.68 3.95 17.85
CA TYR A 96 -29.58 4.77 16.65
C TYR A 96 -29.76 6.26 16.96
N ARG A 97 -30.82 6.63 17.68
CA ARG A 97 -31.05 8.03 18.06
C ARG A 97 -29.94 8.61 18.93
N ARG A 98 -29.36 7.79 19.82
CA ARG A 98 -28.22 8.19 20.65
C ARG A 98 -27.00 8.48 19.76
N LEU A 99 -26.58 7.51 18.96
CA LEU A 99 -25.39 7.59 18.12
C LEU A 99 -25.52 8.64 17.01
N ALA A 100 -26.70 8.78 16.41
CA ALA A 100 -26.97 9.80 15.41
C ALA A 100 -26.75 11.22 15.97
N LYS A 101 -27.16 11.50 17.21
CA LYS A 101 -26.91 12.80 17.84
C LYS A 101 -25.43 13.08 18.08
N PHE A 102 -24.64 12.05 18.40
CA PHE A 102 -23.20 12.19 18.64
C PHE A 102 -22.38 12.34 17.36
N TYR A 103 -22.74 11.61 16.29
CA TYR A 103 -21.96 11.57 15.05
C TYR A 103 -22.59 12.36 13.89
N HIS A 104 -23.62 13.16 14.14
CA HIS A 104 -24.21 13.99 13.09
C HIS A 104 -23.18 15.00 12.57
N PRO A 105 -23.01 15.14 11.24
CA PRO A 105 -22.00 16.04 10.66
C PRO A 105 -22.21 17.52 11.01
N ASP A 106 -23.43 17.91 11.40
CA ASP A 106 -23.79 19.29 11.82
C ASP A 106 -23.49 19.58 13.29
N VAL A 107 -23.38 18.55 14.14
CA VAL A 107 -23.14 18.69 15.59
C VAL A 107 -21.68 18.41 15.94
N TYR A 108 -20.99 17.67 15.08
CA TYR A 108 -19.63 17.23 15.34
C TYR A 108 -18.58 18.23 14.84
N ASP A 109 -18.02 19.02 15.74
CA ASP A 109 -17.01 20.06 15.46
C ASP A 109 -15.60 19.52 15.14
N GLY A 110 -15.46 18.23 14.81
CA GLY A 110 -14.16 17.63 14.44
C GLY A 110 -13.17 17.47 15.61
N ARG A 111 -13.61 17.68 16.86
CA ARG A 111 -12.76 17.79 18.06
C ARG A 111 -12.64 16.52 18.89
N GLY A 112 -13.03 15.36 18.36
CA GLY A 112 -12.84 14.07 19.00
C GLY A 112 -11.88 13.17 18.23
N THR A 113 -11.08 12.39 18.94
CA THR A 113 -10.31 11.28 18.37
C THR A 113 -11.28 10.18 17.94
N LEU A 114 -11.70 10.20 16.67
CA LEU A 114 -12.32 9.03 16.05
C LEU A 114 -11.28 7.91 15.91
N GLU A 115 -11.74 6.67 16.08
CA GLU A 115 -10.91 5.49 15.80
C GLU A 115 -10.37 5.58 14.37
N GLU A 116 -9.07 5.32 14.21
CA GLU A 116 -8.42 5.07 12.91
C GLU A 116 -8.63 6.14 11.81
N GLY A 117 -8.68 7.42 12.18
CA GLY A 117 -8.75 8.51 11.19
C GLY A 117 -10.08 8.56 10.40
N GLU A 118 -11.12 7.88 10.89
CA GLU A 118 -12.46 7.96 10.32
C GLU A 118 -13.10 9.33 10.59
N THR A 119 -13.86 9.85 9.63
CA THR A 119 -14.66 11.07 9.82
C THR A 119 -15.99 10.76 10.50
N ALA A 120 -16.56 11.73 11.20
CA ALA A 120 -17.90 11.59 11.78
C ALA A 120 -18.96 11.22 10.73
N GLU A 121 -18.85 11.78 9.53
CA GLU A 121 -19.68 11.42 8.38
C GLU A 121 -19.57 9.94 8.02
N ALA A 122 -18.35 9.40 7.90
CA ALA A 122 -18.14 7.99 7.58
C ALA A 122 -18.75 7.08 8.65
N ARG A 123 -18.60 7.43 9.93
CA ARG A 123 -19.19 6.67 11.03
C ARG A 123 -20.72 6.77 11.04
N PHE A 124 -21.28 7.93 10.75
CA PHE A 124 -22.73 8.12 10.62
C PHE A 124 -23.34 7.28 9.48
N ILE A 125 -22.68 7.23 8.33
CA ILE A 125 -23.10 6.37 7.20
C ILE A 125 -23.15 4.90 7.64
N LYS A 126 -22.16 4.43 8.41
CA LYS A 126 -22.15 3.05 8.94
C LYS A 126 -23.29 2.80 9.92
N ILE A 127 -23.51 3.74 10.85
CA ILE A 127 -24.60 3.67 11.84
C ILE A 127 -25.96 3.60 11.12
N GLN A 128 -26.16 4.43 10.10
CA GLN A 128 -27.38 4.42 9.31
C GLN A 128 -27.55 3.10 8.55
N ALA A 129 -26.51 2.59 7.90
CA ALA A 129 -26.56 1.30 7.21
C ALA A 129 -26.86 0.15 8.19
N ALA A 130 -26.32 0.19 9.41
CA ALA A 130 -26.57 -0.83 10.43
C ALA A 130 -28.04 -0.81 10.87
N TYR A 131 -28.59 0.39 11.09
CA TYR A 131 -29.99 0.57 11.44
C TYR A 131 -30.92 0.09 10.33
N GLU A 132 -30.67 0.45 9.07
CA GLU A 132 -31.48 0.02 7.93
C GLU A 132 -31.50 -1.51 7.74
N LEU A 133 -30.41 -2.18 8.11
CA LEU A 133 -30.30 -3.63 8.05
C LEU A 133 -31.02 -4.31 9.22
N LEU A 134 -30.86 -3.80 10.44
CA LEU A 134 -31.46 -4.41 11.64
C LEU A 134 -32.94 -4.09 11.82
N MET A 135 -33.43 -2.96 11.31
CA MET A 135 -34.83 -2.53 11.45
C MET A 135 -35.77 -3.29 10.50
N ASP A 136 -35.25 -3.93 9.46
CA ASP A 136 -36.01 -4.74 8.52
C ASP A 136 -35.87 -6.22 8.90
N ASP A 137 -36.97 -6.82 9.41
CA ASP A 137 -37.00 -8.21 9.88
C ASP A 137 -36.50 -9.21 8.82
N GLU A 138 -36.79 -8.96 7.54
CA GLU A 138 -36.37 -9.85 6.46
C GLU A 138 -34.84 -9.78 6.27
N LYS A 139 -34.28 -8.57 6.27
CA LYS A 139 -32.83 -8.36 6.15
C LYS A 139 -32.08 -8.83 7.39
N ARG A 140 -32.61 -8.55 8.58
CA ARG A 140 -32.07 -9.02 9.87
C ARG A 140 -32.04 -10.55 9.90
N GLY A 141 -33.13 -11.20 9.51
CA GLY A 141 -33.22 -12.66 9.43
C GLY A 141 -32.30 -13.29 8.38
N GLN A 142 -32.07 -12.64 7.24
CA GLN A 142 -31.07 -13.07 6.25
C GLN A 142 -29.65 -12.96 6.82
N TYR A 143 -29.30 -11.79 7.37
CA TYR A 143 -28.00 -11.55 8.00
C TYR A 143 -27.70 -12.54 9.13
N ASP A 144 -28.66 -12.75 10.03
CA ASP A 144 -28.48 -13.67 11.16
C ASP A 144 -28.40 -15.12 10.72
N ARG A 145 -29.05 -15.54 9.62
CA ARG A 145 -28.87 -16.90 9.07
C ARG A 145 -27.47 -17.09 8.50
N ASP A 146 -27.00 -16.14 7.71
CA ASP A 146 -25.67 -16.19 7.08
C ASP A 146 -24.54 -16.15 8.13
N ASN A 147 -24.76 -15.44 9.25
CA ASN A 147 -23.80 -15.37 10.35
C ASN A 147 -24.01 -16.40 11.47
N ARG A 148 -25.19 -17.00 11.65
CA ARG A 148 -25.39 -18.15 12.57
C ARG A 148 -24.77 -19.42 12.00
N LEU A 149 -24.85 -19.63 10.69
CA LEU A 149 -24.41 -20.87 10.02
C LEU A 149 -22.96 -20.85 9.56
N ASN A 150 -22.04 -20.27 10.35
CA ASN A 150 -20.63 -20.18 9.93
C ASN A 150 -19.64 -20.97 10.82
N PRO A 151 -19.78 -22.31 10.94
CA PRO A 151 -18.66 -23.16 11.35
C PRO A 151 -17.50 -23.08 10.34
N MET A 152 -17.77 -22.60 9.11
CA MET A 152 -16.77 -22.40 8.06
C MET A 152 -15.87 -21.19 8.25
N LYS A 153 -16.28 -20.09 8.91
CA LYS A 153 -15.34 -18.99 9.25
C LYS A 153 -14.28 -19.43 10.26
N ALA A 154 -14.68 -20.22 11.25
CA ALA A 154 -13.75 -20.84 12.20
C ALA A 154 -12.82 -21.85 11.49
N SER A 155 -13.33 -22.63 10.52
CA SER A 155 -12.51 -23.56 9.73
C SER A 155 -11.62 -22.85 8.70
N GLN A 156 -12.04 -21.68 8.16
CA GLN A 156 -11.26 -20.84 7.25
C GLN A 156 -10.05 -20.24 7.97
N ALA A 157 -10.23 -19.68 9.16
CA ALA A 157 -9.11 -19.18 9.97
C ALA A 157 -8.11 -20.30 10.31
N TRP A 158 -8.61 -21.52 10.56
CA TRP A 158 -7.77 -22.69 10.78
C TRP A 158 -7.07 -23.19 9.50
N MET A 159 -7.76 -23.19 8.35
CA MET A 159 -7.18 -23.52 7.04
C MET A 159 -6.13 -22.49 6.60
N GLU A 160 -6.38 -21.20 6.80
CA GLU A 160 -5.41 -20.13 6.56
C GLU A 160 -4.17 -20.31 7.43
N TRP A 161 -4.35 -20.63 8.71
CA TRP A 161 -3.25 -20.93 9.61
C TRP A 161 -2.42 -22.14 9.12
N LEU A 162 -3.07 -23.22 8.68
CA LEU A 162 -2.41 -24.40 8.11
C LEU A 162 -1.64 -24.06 6.83
N ILE A 163 -2.25 -23.32 5.90
CA ILE A 163 -1.63 -22.90 4.64
C ILE A 163 -0.42 -22.02 4.93
N LYS A 164 -0.51 -21.10 5.89
CA LYS A 164 0.59 -20.23 6.30
C LYS A 164 1.74 -21.03 6.90
N LYS A 165 1.46 -22.05 7.71
CA LYS A 165 2.47 -22.96 8.26
C LYS A 165 3.19 -23.76 7.18
N ARG A 166 2.46 -24.27 6.20
CA ARG A 166 3.03 -25.01 5.06
C ARG A 166 3.91 -24.12 4.18
N LYS A 167 3.43 -22.94 3.79
CA LYS A 167 4.23 -21.94 3.05
C LYS A 167 5.50 -21.55 3.80
N ALA A 168 5.44 -21.37 5.12
CA ALA A 168 6.63 -21.05 5.93
C ALA A 168 7.61 -22.22 6.07
N PHE A 169 7.17 -23.47 5.86
CA PHE A 169 8.04 -24.64 5.77
C PHE A 169 8.69 -24.72 4.38
N ASP A 170 7.89 -24.58 3.32
CA ASP A 170 8.36 -24.60 1.94
C ASP A 170 9.39 -23.47 1.68
N GLN A 171 9.12 -22.26 2.17
CA GLN A 171 10.07 -21.13 2.10
C GLN A 171 11.43 -21.44 2.74
N ARG A 172 11.46 -22.24 3.83
CA ARG A 172 12.71 -22.67 4.46
C ARG A 172 13.44 -23.71 3.61
N GLY A 173 12.70 -24.61 2.97
CA GLY A 173 13.24 -25.55 1.99
C GLY A 173 13.85 -24.84 0.78
N ASP A 174 13.12 -23.88 0.20
CA ASP A 174 13.59 -23.07 -0.93
C ASP A 174 14.86 -22.27 -0.60
N MET A 175 14.94 -21.72 0.62
CA MET A 175 16.16 -21.05 1.11
C MET A 175 17.35 -22.00 1.21
N ALA A 176 17.13 -23.25 1.67
CA ALA A 176 18.19 -24.25 1.73
C ALA A 176 18.70 -24.65 0.34
N ILE A 177 17.78 -24.82 -0.63
CA ILE A 177 18.12 -25.10 -2.03
C ILE A 177 18.90 -23.93 -2.63
N ALA A 178 18.44 -22.69 -2.42
CA ALA A 178 19.12 -21.49 -2.91
C ALA A 178 20.51 -21.33 -2.29
N ALA A 179 20.66 -21.55 -0.98
CA ALA A 179 21.95 -21.51 -0.29
C ALA A 179 22.92 -22.56 -0.83
N TRP A 180 22.42 -23.78 -1.11
CA TRP A 180 23.21 -24.84 -1.72
C TRP A 180 23.67 -24.49 -3.14
N GLN A 181 22.76 -23.96 -3.97
CA GLN A 181 23.09 -23.47 -5.32
C GLN A 181 24.14 -22.36 -5.26
N GLU A 182 24.00 -21.40 -4.34
CA GLU A 182 24.94 -20.30 -4.18
C GLU A 182 26.32 -20.79 -3.73
N GLN A 183 26.39 -21.79 -2.83
CA GLN A 183 27.65 -22.40 -2.42
C GLN A 183 28.36 -23.07 -3.61
N GLN A 184 27.64 -23.82 -4.43
CA GLN A 184 28.20 -24.46 -5.62
C GLN A 184 28.74 -23.42 -6.62
N GLN A 185 27.99 -22.34 -6.84
CA GLN A 185 28.44 -21.24 -7.69
C GLN A 185 29.70 -20.56 -7.14
N ARG A 186 29.78 -20.36 -5.82
CA ARG A 186 30.99 -19.83 -5.16
C ARG A 186 32.18 -20.75 -5.32
N GLU A 187 32.02 -22.05 -5.13
CA GLU A 187 33.11 -23.03 -5.31
C GLU A 187 33.63 -23.03 -6.75
N MET A 188 32.73 -22.99 -7.73
CA MET A 188 33.08 -22.87 -9.14
C MET A 188 33.83 -21.56 -9.45
N ASN A 189 33.36 -20.45 -8.90
CA ASN A 189 34.04 -19.15 -9.04
C ASN A 189 35.42 -19.14 -8.38
N ILE A 190 35.58 -19.78 -7.21
CA ILE A 190 36.87 -19.92 -6.53
C ILE A 190 37.82 -20.80 -7.37
N ARG A 191 37.33 -21.92 -7.93
CA ARG A 191 38.13 -22.76 -8.85
C ARG A 191 38.59 -21.99 -10.07
N ALA A 192 37.70 -21.22 -10.71
CA ALA A 192 38.06 -20.37 -11.84
C ALA A 192 39.14 -19.34 -11.48
N ARG A 193 39.01 -18.69 -10.31
CA ARG A 193 40.02 -17.76 -9.79
C ARG A 193 41.35 -18.43 -9.47
N ARG A 194 41.34 -19.66 -8.95
CA ARG A 194 42.57 -20.44 -8.69
C ARG A 194 43.27 -20.81 -10.00
N LEU A 195 42.51 -21.24 -11.01
CA LEU A 195 43.04 -21.57 -12.33
C LEU A 195 43.60 -20.34 -13.06
N SER A 196 43.03 -19.15 -12.83
CA SER A 196 43.62 -17.91 -13.33
C SER A 196 44.88 -17.53 -12.54
N ARG A 197 44.94 -17.80 -11.23
CA ARG A 197 46.07 -17.48 -10.36
C ARG A 197 47.28 -18.40 -10.55
N SER A 198 47.09 -19.68 -10.91
CA SER A 198 48.20 -20.57 -11.28
C SER A 198 48.96 -20.15 -12.55
N LYS A 199 48.51 -19.08 -13.22
CA LYS A 199 49.19 -18.44 -14.36
C LYS A 199 49.89 -17.12 -13.98
N VAL A 200 49.83 -16.73 -12.70
CA VAL A 200 50.36 -15.47 -12.15
C VAL A 200 51.63 -15.78 -11.34
N ASP A 201 52.64 -14.93 -11.46
CA ASP A 201 53.91 -15.10 -10.74
C ASP A 201 53.72 -15.05 -9.19
N PRO A 202 54.45 -15.89 -8.41
CA PRO A 202 54.19 -16.09 -6.98
C PRO A 202 54.36 -14.83 -6.11
N ASP A 203 55.15 -13.85 -6.53
CA ASP A 203 55.30 -12.58 -5.81
C ASP A 203 54.17 -11.58 -6.10
N GLU A 204 53.53 -11.67 -7.26
CA GLU A 204 52.30 -10.93 -7.55
C GLU A 204 51.14 -11.47 -6.73
N GLU A 205 51.06 -12.79 -6.51
CA GLU A 205 50.06 -13.40 -5.64
C GLU A 205 50.13 -12.87 -4.20
N LYS A 206 51.35 -12.74 -3.63
CA LYS A 206 51.55 -12.18 -2.28
C LYS A 206 51.07 -10.73 -2.19
N ARG A 207 51.36 -9.91 -3.22
CA ARG A 207 50.92 -8.50 -3.29
C ARG A 207 49.39 -8.39 -3.42
N ILE A 208 48.78 -9.25 -4.24
CA ILE A 208 47.32 -9.31 -4.39
C ILE A 208 46.66 -9.74 -3.08
N LEU A 209 47.18 -10.77 -2.41
CA LEU A 209 46.66 -11.23 -1.11
C LEU A 209 46.77 -10.16 -0.02
N ALA A 210 47.89 -9.44 0.04
CA ALA A 210 48.06 -8.34 0.98
C ALA A 210 47.03 -7.22 0.72
N ARG A 211 46.79 -6.88 -0.55
CA ARG A 211 45.78 -5.90 -0.97
C ARG A 211 44.36 -6.36 -0.66
N GLU A 212 44.03 -7.63 -0.93
CA GLU A 212 42.72 -8.23 -0.62
C GLU A 212 42.47 -8.29 0.89
N LYS A 213 43.47 -8.68 1.70
CA LYS A 213 43.38 -8.67 3.17
C LYS A 213 43.16 -7.26 3.71
N LYS A 214 43.91 -6.28 3.19
CA LYS A 214 43.76 -4.86 3.57
C LYS A 214 42.38 -4.32 3.20
N ALA A 215 41.93 -4.55 1.96
CA ALA A 215 40.60 -4.15 1.50
C ALA A 215 39.47 -4.84 2.29
N SER A 216 39.64 -6.11 2.65
CA SER A 216 38.67 -6.86 3.48
C SER A 216 38.60 -6.31 4.90
N ALA A 217 39.74 -5.98 5.51
CA ALA A 217 39.80 -5.36 6.83
C ALA A 217 39.18 -3.95 6.83
N GLU A 218 39.44 -3.15 5.80
CA GLU A 218 38.83 -1.83 5.59
C GLU A 218 37.30 -1.96 5.40
N TYR A 219 36.84 -2.91 4.58
CA TYR A 219 35.42 -3.19 4.38
C TYR A 219 34.71 -3.67 5.66
N PHE A 220 35.34 -4.54 6.43
CA PHE A 220 34.85 -4.98 7.73
C PHE A 220 34.73 -3.80 8.71
N SER A 221 35.78 -2.98 8.82
CA SER A 221 35.80 -1.82 9.72
C SER A 221 34.74 -0.78 9.33
N SER A 222 34.56 -0.51 8.02
CA SER A 222 33.55 0.42 7.52
C SER A 222 32.12 -0.11 7.71
N THR A 223 31.92 -1.42 7.61
CA THR A 223 30.62 -2.05 7.84
C THR A 223 30.23 -2.04 9.32
N LEU A 224 31.18 -2.33 10.23
CA LEU A 224 30.96 -2.18 11.67
C LEU A 224 30.67 -0.72 12.06
N LYS A 225 31.40 0.24 11.49
CA LYS A 225 31.14 1.68 11.69
C LYS A 225 29.74 2.06 11.19
N ARG A 226 29.31 1.57 10.02
CA ARG A 226 27.94 1.78 9.52
C ARG A 226 26.88 1.16 10.43
N HIS A 227 27.08 -0.09 10.87
CA HIS A 227 26.13 -0.79 11.73
C HIS A 227 26.00 -0.11 13.11
N THR A 228 27.12 0.29 13.71
CA THR A 228 27.12 1.04 14.98
C THR A 228 26.44 2.41 14.84
N LEU A 229 26.62 3.11 13.71
CA LEU A 229 25.90 4.35 13.43
C LEU A 229 24.39 4.14 13.27
N VAL A 230 23.96 3.07 12.61
CA VAL A 230 22.52 2.73 12.47
C VAL A 230 21.89 2.44 13.85
N LEU A 231 22.59 1.69 14.71
CA LEU A 231 22.13 1.43 16.08
C LEU A 231 22.04 2.73 16.89
N LYS A 232 23.09 3.56 16.87
CA LYS A 232 23.08 4.88 17.54
C LYS A 232 21.94 5.77 17.04
N LYS A 233 21.69 5.80 15.72
CA LYS A 233 20.57 6.55 15.13
C LYS A 233 19.23 6.04 15.65
N ARG A 234 19.06 4.72 15.73
CA ARG A 234 17.82 4.10 16.26
C ARG A 234 17.59 4.45 17.73
N ASP A 235 18.65 4.47 18.53
CA ASP A 235 18.56 4.82 19.96
C ASP A 235 18.25 6.31 20.15
N LEU A 236 18.87 7.19 19.38
CA LEU A 236 18.54 8.61 19.35
C LEU A 236 17.08 8.86 18.97
N MET A 237 16.56 8.17 17.95
CA MET A 237 15.16 8.29 17.55
C MET A 237 14.20 7.81 18.63
N ARG A 238 14.55 6.74 19.38
CA ARG A 238 13.75 6.27 20.51
C ARG A 238 13.69 7.30 21.64
N ARG A 239 14.84 7.86 22.04
CA ARG A 239 14.90 8.91 23.07
C ARG A 239 14.10 10.15 22.67
N LYS A 240 14.25 10.62 21.43
CA LYS A 240 13.49 11.76 20.93
C LYS A 240 11.97 11.51 20.98
N ALA A 241 11.54 10.31 20.59
CA ALA A 241 10.12 9.94 20.66
C ALA A 241 9.61 9.90 22.12
N GLU A 242 10.42 9.47 23.08
CA GLU A 242 10.08 9.52 24.52
C GLU A 242 10.02 10.96 25.05
N GLU A 243 10.95 11.82 24.65
CA GLU A 243 10.94 13.25 25.00
C GLU A 243 9.71 13.96 24.42
N ASP A 244 9.37 13.70 23.15
CA ASP A 244 8.19 14.27 22.50
C ASP A 244 6.90 13.80 23.20
N LYS A 245 6.85 12.53 23.64
CA LYS A 245 5.74 12.04 24.49
C LYS A 245 5.68 12.74 25.85
N LYS A 246 6.81 12.92 26.53
CA LYS A 246 6.85 13.64 27.82
C LYS A 246 6.39 15.09 27.67
N LYS A 247 6.80 15.78 26.60
CA LYS A 247 6.35 17.13 26.27
C LYS A 247 4.85 17.18 26.00
N LEU A 248 4.32 16.24 25.23
CA LEU A 248 2.88 16.13 24.98
C LEU A 248 2.12 15.92 26.30
N ILE A 249 2.59 15.02 27.16
CA ILE A 249 2.00 14.76 28.47
C ILE A 249 2.01 16.04 29.33
N GLY A 250 3.13 16.76 29.39
CA GLY A 250 3.21 18.03 30.11
C GLY A 250 2.27 19.11 29.57
N GLN A 251 2.12 19.21 28.24
CA GLN A 251 1.16 20.14 27.61
C GLN A 251 -0.30 19.80 27.95
N LEU A 252 -0.65 18.51 27.95
CA LEU A 252 -1.99 18.04 28.31
C LEU A 252 -2.29 18.28 29.80
N LEU A 253 -1.33 18.00 30.68
CA LEU A 253 -1.43 18.24 32.11
C LEU A 253 -1.59 19.73 32.46
N ALA A 254 -0.79 20.59 31.82
CA ALA A 254 -0.91 22.04 31.96
C ALA A 254 -2.28 22.55 31.46
N ALA A 255 -2.81 21.97 30.38
CA ALA A 255 -4.15 22.30 29.88
C ALA A 255 -5.27 21.88 30.86
N GLU A 256 -5.07 20.83 31.64
CA GLU A 256 -5.99 20.38 32.70
C GLU A 256 -5.77 21.10 34.04
N GLY A 257 -4.77 22.00 34.15
CA GLY A 257 -4.45 22.72 35.37
C GLY A 257 -3.78 21.87 36.46
N LEU A 258 -3.28 20.69 36.09
CA LEU A 258 -2.55 19.77 36.95
C LEU A 258 -1.06 19.81 36.56
N GLU A 259 -0.37 20.91 36.86
CA GLU A 259 1.07 20.96 36.66
C GLU A 259 1.75 19.99 37.64
N LEU A 260 2.59 19.10 37.09
CA LEU A 260 3.52 18.30 37.88
C LEU A 260 4.65 19.24 38.30
N ASP A 261 4.75 19.57 39.59
CA ASP A 261 5.92 20.28 40.14
C ASP A 261 7.19 19.48 39.83
N THR A 262 7.92 19.88 38.80
CA THR A 262 9.23 19.32 38.46
C THR A 262 10.36 20.06 39.17
N GLU A 263 10.09 20.68 40.33
CA GLU A 263 11.11 21.31 41.18
C GLU A 263 11.81 20.28 42.08
N ASP A 264 12.41 19.25 41.50
CA ASP A 264 13.37 18.39 42.22
C ASP A 264 14.17 17.63 41.17
N GLU A 265 15.34 18.18 40.77
CA GLU A 265 16.55 17.47 40.31
C GLU A 265 17.55 18.48 39.71
N GLU A 266 17.99 19.45 40.51
CA GLU A 266 19.22 20.21 40.23
C GLU A 266 20.06 20.39 41.50
N LYS A 267 20.36 19.29 42.20
CA LYS A 267 21.46 19.21 43.17
C LYS A 267 22.04 17.79 43.25
N ARG A 268 22.99 17.48 42.36
CA ARG A 268 24.27 16.81 42.69
C ARG A 268 25.20 16.68 41.50
#